data_AF-A0A962NAL2-F1
#
_entry.id   AF-A0A962NAL2-F1
#
_cell.length_a   1.000
_cell.length_b   1.000
_cell.length_c   1.000
_cell.angle_alpha   90.00
_cell.angle_beta   90.00
_cell.angle_gamma   90.00
#
_symmetry.space_group_name_H-M   'P 1'
#
loop_
_entity.id
_entity.type
_entity.pdbx_description
1 polymer ?
#
loop_
_entity_poly.entity_id
_entity_poly.type
_entity_poly.pdbx_seq_one_letter_code
_entity_poly.pdbx_strand_id
1 'polypeptide(L)' 'MRKLSTHVLDTAHGQPASGMSIELVRHAEGGQQCLGRFRTNSDGRCDGALLSGDALQVGRYELRFAVSEYF' A
#
# COMPACT_ATOMS: atom_id res chain seq x y z
N MET A 1 17.89 7.72 -0.81
CA MET A 1 17.37 6.51 -0.12
C MET A 1 16.19 5.95 -0.91
N ARG A 2 16.11 4.63 -1.09
CA ARG A 2 15.02 3.97 -1.84
C ARG A 2 13.81 3.76 -0.92
N LYS A 3 12.61 4.11 -1.39
CA LYS A 3 11.36 3.94 -0.63
C LYS A 3 10.19 3.63 -1.56
N LEU A 4 9.24 2.85 -1.06
CA LEU A 4 7.94 2.60 -1.69
C LEU A 4 6.86 3.29 -0.87
N SER A 5 6.01 4.08 -1.53
CA SER A 5 4.88 4.78 -0.92
C SER A 5 3.69 4.74 -1.86
N THR A 6 2.49 4.93 -1.32
CA THR A 6 1.25 5.06 -2.09
C THR A 6 0.47 6.29 -1.64
N HIS A 7 -0.40 6.79 -2.52
CA HIS A 7 -1.38 7.84 -2.25
C HIS A 7 -2.66 7.46 -3.01
N VAL A 8 -3.78 7.44 -2.31
CA VAL A 8 -5.06 6.99 -2.86
C VAL A 8 -6.05 8.15 -2.83
N LEU A 9 -6.63 8.45 -4.00
CA LEU A 9 -7.68 9.44 -4.17
C LEU A 9 -9.01 8.71 -4.39
N ASP A 10 -10.03 9.08 -3.62
CA ASP A 10 -11.41 8.74 -3.91
C ASP A 10 -11.98 9.75 -4.91
N THR A 11 -12.15 9.31 -6.15
CA THR A 11 -12.67 10.14 -7.24
C THR A 11 -14.19 10.26 -7.23
N ALA A 12 -14.93 9.40 -6.51
CA ALA A 12 -16.38 9.51 -6.38
C ALA A 12 -16.77 10.71 -5.50
N HIS A 13 -15.96 10.99 -4.46
CA HIS A 13 -16.16 12.12 -3.55
C HIS A 13 -15.15 13.26 -3.71
N GLY A 14 -14.14 13.10 -4.58
CA GLY A 14 -13.14 14.15 -4.86
C GLY A 14 -12.20 14.45 -3.70
N GLN A 15 -11.90 13.46 -2.86
CA GLN A 15 -11.13 13.61 -1.63
C GLN A 15 -10.13 12.47 -1.43
N PRO A 16 -9.09 12.63 -0.57
CA PRO A 16 -8.21 11.52 -0.24
C PRO A 16 -8.97 10.35 0.37
N ALA A 17 -8.64 9.13 -0.04
CA ALA A 17 -9.30 7.93 0.45
C ALA A 17 -8.78 7.57 1.86
N SER A 18 -9.25 8.29 2.88
CA SER A 18 -8.85 8.09 4.27
C SER A 18 -9.40 6.78 4.84
N GLY A 19 -8.58 6.03 5.58
CA GLY A 19 -8.99 4.82 6.26
C GLY A 19 -9.05 3.56 5.40
N MET A 20 -8.63 3.61 4.13
CA MET A 20 -8.57 2.46 3.23
C MET A 20 -7.51 1.45 3.67
N SER A 21 -7.92 0.18 3.79
CA SER A 21 -7.01 -0.94 4.07
C SER A 21 -6.22 -1.34 2.82
N ILE A 22 -4.91 -1.52 2.99
CA ILE A 22 -3.97 -1.89 1.93
C ILE A 22 -3.10 -3.05 2.40
N GLU A 23 -2.97 -4.10 1.60
CA GLU A 23 -2.02 -5.19 1.83
C GLU A 23 -0.86 -5.09 0.82
N LEU A 24 0.38 -5.15 1.31
CA LEU A 24 1.58 -5.24 0.48
C LEU A 24 2.05 -6.69 0.42
N VAL A 25 2.18 -7.21 -0.80
CA VAL A 25 2.59 -8.59 -1.08
C VAL A 25 3.83 -8.58 -1.97
N ARG A 26 4.78 -9.48 -1.69
CA ARG A 26 5.90 -9.81 -2.57
C ARG A 26 5.66 -11.16 -3.24
N HIS A 27 5.93 -11.23 -4.54
CA HIS A 27 5.94 -12.49 -5.28
C HIS A 27 7.36 -13.05 -5.34
N ALA A 28 7.52 -14.31 -4.96
CA ALA A 28 8.76 -15.08 -5.03
C ALA A 28 8.50 -16.43 -5.72
N GLU A 29 9.57 -17.18 -6.00
CA GLU A 29 9.47 -18.49 -6.69
C GLU A 29 8.58 -19.50 -5.93
N GLY A 30 8.49 -19.38 -4.61
CA GLY A 30 7.64 -20.21 -3.75
C GLY A 30 6.22 -19.68 -3.49
N GLY A 31 5.81 -18.58 -4.13
CA GLY A 31 4.46 -18.02 -3.98
C GLY A 31 4.42 -16.56 -3.52
N GLN A 32 3.38 -16.21 -2.77
CA GLN A 32 3.12 -14.85 -2.29
C GLN A 32 3.45 -14.71 -0.80
N GLN A 33 4.22 -13.68 -0.45
CA GLN A 33 4.51 -13.31 0.93
C GLN A 33 3.86 -11.97 1.27
N CYS A 34 2.98 -11.94 2.26
CA CYS A 34 2.48 -10.68 2.82
C CYS A 34 3.61 -9.99 3.60
N LEU A 35 3.96 -8.77 3.21
CA LEU A 35 4.98 -7.96 3.85
C LEU A 35 4.41 -6.99 4.89
N GLY A 36 3.12 -6.70 4.82
CA GLY A 36 2.45 -5.82 5.77
C GLY A 36 1.05 -5.43 5.35
N ARG A 37 0.28 -4.98 6.34
CA ARG A 37 -1.03 -4.36 6.17
C ARG A 37 -0.96 -2.94 6.67
N PHE A 38 -1.51 -2.03 5.89
CA PHE A 38 -1.45 -0.60 6.11
C PHE A 38 -2.85 -0.02 6.02
N ARG A 39 -3.01 1.18 6.57
CA ARG A 39 -4.24 1.95 6.47
C ARG A 39 -3.88 3.37 6.08
N THR A 40 -4.63 3.94 5.14
CA THR A 40 -4.41 5.33 4.75
C THR A 40 -4.86 6.29 5.85
N ASN A 41 -4.11 7.37 6.04
CA ASN A 41 -4.39 8.50 6.91
C ASN A 41 -5.33 9.50 6.21
N SER A 42 -5.59 10.65 6.84
CA SER A 42 -6.49 11.68 6.33
C SER A 42 -6.06 12.32 5.00
N ASP A 43 -4.79 12.16 4.60
CA ASP A 43 -4.25 12.60 3.31
C ASP A 43 -4.21 11.43 2.29
N GLY A 44 -4.91 10.32 2.54
CA GLY A 44 -4.95 9.17 1.62
C GLY A 44 -3.61 8.44 1.47
N ARG A 45 -2.65 8.67 2.37
CA ARG A 45 -1.30 8.09 2.38
C ARG A 45 -1.12 7.17 3.58
N CYS A 46 -0.09 6.35 3.59
CA CYS A 46 0.31 5.65 4.83
C CYS A 46 1.27 6.53 5.64
N ASP A 47 1.28 6.36 6.97
CA ASP A 47 2.24 7.03 7.83
C ASP A 47 3.64 6.45 7.60
N GLY A 48 4.42 7.15 6.78
CA GLY A 48 5.74 6.72 6.35
C GLY A 48 5.74 5.92 5.04
N ALA A 49 6.86 5.24 4.77
CA ALA A 49 7.02 4.40 3.59
C ALA A 49 6.52 2.98 3.88
N LEU A 50 5.90 2.34 2.88
CA LEU A 50 5.50 0.93 2.95
C LEU A 50 6.72 0.01 3.05
N LEU A 51 7.81 0.39 2.36
CA LEU A 51 9.14 -0.20 2.47
C LEU A 51 10.19 0.89 2.34
N SER A 52 11.31 0.75 3.04
CA SER A 52 12.43 1.70 3.01
C SER A 52 13.78 0.99 3.09
N GLY A 53 14.80 1.57 2.46
CA GLY A 53 16.17 1.07 2.55
C GLY A 53 16.27 -0.36 2.06
N ASP A 54 16.91 -1.23 2.85
CA ASP A 54 17.19 -2.62 2.49
C ASP A 54 15.94 -3.53 2.49
N ALA A 55 14.83 -3.05 3.06
CA ALA A 55 13.55 -3.74 2.96
C ALA A 55 12.96 -3.69 1.53
N LEU A 56 13.32 -2.66 0.74
CA LEU A 56 12.92 -2.55 -0.66
C LEU A 56 13.96 -3.21 -1.57
N GLN A 57 13.77 -4.50 -1.78
CA GLN A 57 14.62 -5.32 -2.65
C GLN A 57 14.06 -5.39 -4.07
N VAL A 58 14.91 -5.70 -5.06
CA VAL A 58 14.45 -5.98 -6.43
C VAL A 58 13.52 -7.20 -6.43
N GLY A 59 12.44 -7.11 -7.20
CA GLY A 59 11.44 -8.18 -7.31
C GLY A 59 10.09 -7.65 -7.74
N ARG A 60 9.10 -8.53 -7.74
CA ARG A 60 7.71 -8.21 -8.06
C ARG A 60 6.89 -8.04 -6.78
N TYR A 61 6.13 -6.97 -6.73
CA TYR A 61 5.26 -6.62 -5.61
C TYR A 61 3.84 -6.38 -6.10
N GLU A 62 2.89 -6.50 -5.19
CA GLU A 62 1.47 -6.25 -5.41
C GLU A 62 0.94 -5.45 -4.22
N LEU A 63 0.15 -4.40 -4.51
CA LEU A 63 -0.65 -3.69 -3.53
C LEU A 63 -2.10 -4.07 -3.73
N ARG A 64 -2.75 -4.60 -2.71
CA ARG A 64 -4.18 -4.94 -2.71
C ARG A 64 -4.92 -3.88 -1.91
N PHE A 65 -5.84 -3.18 -2.57
CA PHE A 65 -6.66 -2.15 -1.96
C PHE A 65 -8.04 -2.73 -1.65
N ALA A 66 -8.50 -2.62 -0.40
CA ALA A 66 -9.82 -3.10 0.02
C ALA A 66 -10.94 -2.12 -0.40
N VAL A 67 -11.12 -1.94 -1.72
CA VAL A 67 -12.02 -0.91 -2.28
C VAL A 67 -13.48 -1.10 -1.84
N SER A 68 -13.97 -2.35 -1.83
CA SER A 68 -15.36 -2.63 -1.44
C SER A 68 -15.62 -2.50 0.07
N GLU A 69 -14.59 -2.53 0.91
CA GLU A 69 -14.75 -2.27 2.36
C GLU A 69 -14.70 -0.76 2.65
N TYR A 70 -14.05 0.00 1.77
CA TYR A 70 -13.90 1.44 1.89
C TYR A 70 -15.17 2.21 1.48
N PHE A 71 -15.83 1.80 0.39
CA PHE A 71 -17.07 2.39 -0.12
C PHE A 71 -18.32 1.77 0.53
#